data_AF-A0A1U7GIP1-F1
#
_entry.id   AF-A0A1U7GIP1-F1
#
_cell.length_a   1.000
_cell.length_b   1.000
_cell.length_c   1.000
_cell.angle_alpha   90.00
_cell.angle_beta   90.00
_cell.angle_gamma   90.00
#
_symmetry.space_group_name_H-M   'P 1'
#
loop_
_entity.id
_entity.type
_entity.pdbx_description
1 polymer ?
#
loop_
_entity_poly.entity_id
_entity_poly.type
_entity_poly.pdbx_seq_one_letter_code
_entity_poly.pdbx_strand_id
1 'polypeptide(L)'
;MEAHPDSGPADVDAMRMDVLRRAVDVYLKVAYPSGEYPESVRRRATWDEDPAPHELLAKPPFERAGKTPGSQTPIFALRLGNRRYPHMKLQLQPWNNPEGLMLSVNTHDQIAGLDLAAADADAFRQLQAENQQLKEAIEQAWEAEGLPTFLHFLRTYIESRGGDEPAEGA
;
A
#
# COMPACT_ATOMS: atom_id res chain seq x y z
N MET A 1 20.39 -28.12 2.10
CA MET A 1 18.94 -28.30 1.96
C MET A 1 18.43 -27.14 1.13
N GLU A 2 17.66 -27.47 0.09
CA GLU A 2 17.27 -26.58 -1.00
C GLU A 2 16.57 -25.31 -0.51
N ALA A 3 16.83 -24.21 -1.22
CA ALA A 3 15.97 -23.05 -1.14
C ALA A 3 14.54 -23.51 -1.48
N HIS A 4 13.58 -23.24 -0.60
CA HIS A 4 12.19 -23.20 -1.00
C HIS A 4 11.85 -21.75 -1.41
N PRO A 5 12.03 -21.34 -2.67
CA PRO A 5 11.21 -20.29 -3.25
C PRO A 5 10.03 -20.97 -3.96
N ASP A 6 9.37 -21.96 -3.36
CA ASP A 6 8.10 -22.44 -3.90
C ASP A 6 6.97 -21.68 -3.20
N SER A 7 6.85 -20.43 -3.62
CA SER A 7 5.67 -19.62 -3.41
C SER A 7 5.08 -19.46 -4.79
N GLY A 8 4.02 -20.21 -5.10
CA GLY A 8 3.33 -20.10 -6.39
C GLY A 8 3.01 -18.65 -6.78
N PRO A 9 2.62 -18.40 -8.03
CA PRO A 9 2.32 -17.03 -8.48
C PRO A 9 1.32 -16.39 -7.52
N ALA A 10 1.65 -15.20 -7.01
CA ALA A 10 0.78 -14.48 -6.10
C ALA A 10 -0.62 -14.32 -6.74
N ASP A 11 -1.62 -14.85 -6.06
CA ASP A 11 -2.99 -14.98 -6.55
C ASP A 11 -3.85 -13.82 -6.05
N VAL A 12 -4.56 -13.18 -6.98
CA VAL A 12 -5.49 -12.10 -6.66
C VAL A 12 -6.64 -12.61 -5.79
N ASP A 13 -7.07 -13.85 -6.00
CA ASP A 13 -8.20 -14.42 -5.26
C ASP A 13 -7.83 -14.86 -3.83
N ALA A 14 -6.55 -14.95 -3.51
CA ALA A 14 -6.08 -15.18 -2.14
C ALA A 14 -6.12 -13.90 -1.29
N MET A 15 -6.33 -12.73 -1.89
CA MET A 15 -6.30 -11.45 -1.18
C MET A 15 -7.48 -11.31 -0.21
N ARG A 16 -7.18 -10.99 1.04
CA ARG A 16 -8.20 -10.74 2.06
C ARG A 16 -8.77 -9.33 1.97
N MET A 17 -10.01 -9.24 1.50
CA MET A 17 -10.70 -7.96 1.32
C MET A 17 -11.08 -7.28 2.64
N ASP A 18 -11.24 -8.04 3.73
CA ASP A 18 -11.44 -7.49 5.07
C ASP A 18 -10.18 -6.76 5.58
N VAL A 19 -8.99 -7.28 5.28
CA VAL A 19 -7.70 -6.61 5.55
C VAL A 19 -7.59 -5.31 4.76
N LEU A 20 -8.02 -5.31 3.49
CA LEU A 20 -8.06 -4.10 2.67
C LEU A 20 -9.01 -3.04 3.25
N ARG A 21 -10.21 -3.42 3.72
CA ARG A 21 -11.14 -2.48 4.36
C ARG A 21 -10.53 -1.84 5.60
N ARG A 22 -9.92 -2.65 6.47
CA ARG A 22 -9.18 -2.14 7.65
C ARG A 22 -8.07 -1.17 7.23
N ALA A 23 -7.31 -1.50 6.19
CA ALA A 23 -6.26 -0.62 5.69
C ALA A 23 -6.82 0.73 5.21
N VAL A 24 -7.96 0.73 4.53
CA VAL A 24 -8.66 1.94 4.07
C VAL A 24 -9.15 2.78 5.26
N ASP A 25 -9.71 2.16 6.29
CA ASP A 25 -10.14 2.86 7.50
C ASP A 25 -8.96 3.56 8.21
N VAL A 26 -7.83 2.86 8.37
CA VAL A 26 -6.62 3.43 8.95
C VAL A 26 -6.08 4.56 8.08
N TYR A 27 -6.03 4.36 6.77
CA TYR A 27 -5.60 5.39 5.82
C TYR A 27 -6.40 6.66 6.00
N LEU A 28 -7.74 6.56 6.02
CA LEU A 28 -8.64 7.71 6.11
C LEU A 28 -8.50 8.43 7.45
N LYS A 29 -8.35 7.71 8.57
CA LYS A 29 -8.13 8.31 9.90
C LYS A 29 -6.87 9.17 9.94
N VAL A 30 -5.79 8.73 9.28
CA VAL A 30 -4.51 9.44 9.26
C VAL A 30 -4.52 10.58 8.23
N ALA A 31 -5.05 10.34 7.02
CA ALA A 31 -5.10 11.33 5.93
C ALA A 31 -6.13 12.45 6.16
N TYR A 32 -7.17 12.18 6.95
CA TYR A 32 -8.27 13.09 7.25
C TYR A 32 -8.59 13.08 8.76
N PRO A 33 -7.72 13.66 9.61
CA PRO A 33 -7.85 13.57 11.06
C PRO A 33 -9.10 14.27 11.64
N SER A 34 -9.73 15.19 10.89
CA SER A 34 -11.02 15.78 11.26
C SER A 34 -12.21 14.82 11.10
N GLY A 35 -12.02 13.68 10.44
CA GLY A 35 -13.10 12.77 10.03
C GLY A 35 -13.90 13.27 8.81
N GLU A 36 -13.59 14.45 8.30
CA GLU A 36 -14.24 15.01 7.12
C GLU A 36 -13.38 14.81 5.87
N TYR A 37 -13.89 14.04 4.92
CA TYR A 37 -13.32 13.86 3.59
C TYR A 37 -14.37 14.05 2.50
N PRO A 38 -13.94 14.49 1.29
CA PRO A 38 -14.85 14.78 0.18
C PRO A 38 -15.76 13.60 -0.19
N GLU A 39 -16.92 13.89 -0.75
CA GLU A 39 -17.87 12.87 -1.21
C GLU A 39 -17.23 11.90 -2.22
N SER A 40 -16.33 12.38 -3.07
CA SER A 40 -15.58 11.55 -4.01
C SER A 40 -14.71 10.49 -3.31
N VAL A 41 -14.15 10.81 -2.14
CA VAL A 41 -13.37 9.87 -1.33
C VAL A 41 -14.31 8.87 -0.63
N ARG A 42 -15.46 9.33 -0.10
CA ARG A 42 -16.49 8.44 0.49
C ARG A 42 -16.98 7.40 -0.52
N ARG A 43 -17.34 7.85 -1.73
CA ARG A 43 -17.78 6.96 -2.82
C ARG A 43 -16.69 5.98 -3.22
N ARG A 44 -15.44 6.44 -3.29
CA ARG A 44 -14.31 5.56 -3.62
C ARG A 44 -14.02 4.56 -2.51
N ALA A 45 -14.24 4.89 -1.25
CA ALA A 45 -14.02 4.02 -0.08
C ALA A 45 -15.15 3.02 0.17
N THR A 46 -16.24 3.07 -0.62
CA THR A 46 -17.43 2.23 -0.44
C THR A 46 -17.54 1.28 -1.62
N TRP A 47 -17.57 -0.02 -1.34
CA TRP A 47 -17.76 -1.07 -2.33
C TRP A 47 -18.38 -2.31 -1.66
N ASP A 48 -18.99 -3.18 -2.47
CA ASP A 48 -19.72 -4.36 -2.00
C ASP A 48 -18.80 -5.36 -1.28
N GLU A 49 -19.38 -6.09 -0.32
CA GLU A 49 -18.61 -7.04 0.48
C GLU A 49 -18.50 -8.43 -0.13
N ASP A 50 -19.46 -8.80 -0.97
CA ASP A 50 -19.67 -10.13 -1.51
C ASP A 50 -18.89 -10.53 -2.78
N PRO A 51 -18.39 -9.62 -3.65
CA PRO A 51 -17.74 -10.06 -4.88
C PRO A 51 -16.37 -10.68 -4.60
N ALA A 52 -15.98 -11.63 -5.46
CA ALA A 52 -14.63 -12.19 -5.42
C ALA A 52 -13.57 -11.09 -5.63
N PRO A 53 -12.38 -11.20 -5.01
CA PRO A 53 -11.34 -10.17 -5.11
C PRO A 53 -11.01 -9.75 -6.54
N HIS A 54 -10.89 -10.70 -7.47
CA HIS A 54 -10.59 -10.39 -8.88
C HIS A 54 -11.70 -9.57 -9.56
N GLU A 55 -12.97 -9.79 -9.22
CA GLU A 55 -14.10 -9.04 -9.78
C GLU A 55 -14.17 -7.62 -9.24
N LEU A 56 -13.91 -7.47 -7.93
CA LEU A 56 -13.90 -6.19 -7.24
C LEU A 56 -12.77 -5.29 -7.78
N LEU A 57 -11.54 -5.84 -7.85
CA LEU A 57 -10.34 -5.10 -8.24
C LEU A 57 -10.26 -4.81 -9.75
N ALA A 58 -11.10 -5.47 -10.56
CA ALA A 58 -11.19 -5.24 -12.00
C ALA A 58 -12.03 -4.01 -12.39
N LYS A 59 -12.73 -3.39 -11.44
CA LYS A 59 -13.69 -2.31 -11.70
C LYS A 59 -13.37 -1.05 -10.87
N PRO A 60 -13.82 0.14 -11.31
CA PRO A 60 -13.79 1.33 -10.48
C PRO A 60 -14.45 1.05 -9.11
N PRO A 61 -13.91 1.60 -8.00
CA PRO A 61 -12.91 2.67 -7.94
C PRO A 61 -11.45 2.20 -7.99
N PHE A 62 -11.20 0.90 -8.15
CA PHE A 62 -9.85 0.35 -8.28
C PHE A 62 -9.28 0.58 -9.68
N GLU A 63 -7.97 0.81 -9.75
CA GLU A 63 -7.24 0.98 -10.98
C GLU A 63 -5.99 0.10 -11.00
N ARG A 64 -5.59 -0.40 -12.18
CA ARG A 64 -4.31 -1.09 -12.34
C ARG A 64 -3.20 -0.04 -12.39
N ALA A 65 -2.30 -0.10 -11.42
CA ALA A 65 -1.19 0.84 -11.25
C ALA A 65 0.13 0.35 -11.87
N GLY A 66 0.15 -0.86 -12.42
CA GLY A 66 1.32 -1.44 -13.06
C GLY A 66 1.39 -2.94 -12.85
N LYS A 67 2.61 -3.48 -12.89
CA LYS A 67 2.91 -4.88 -12.61
C LYS A 67 4.06 -4.96 -11.63
N THR A 68 4.08 -6.04 -10.87
CA THR A 68 5.23 -6.38 -10.02
C THR A 68 6.46 -6.62 -10.89
N PRO A 69 7.64 -6.05 -10.58
CA PRO A 69 8.88 -6.38 -11.29
C PRO A 69 9.14 -7.90 -11.25
N GLY A 70 9.35 -8.51 -12.41
CA GLY A 70 9.58 -9.96 -12.51
C GLY A 70 8.32 -10.84 -12.43
N SER A 71 7.12 -10.27 -12.36
CA SER A 71 5.86 -11.02 -12.39
C SER A 71 4.81 -10.38 -13.32
N GLN A 72 3.86 -11.19 -13.81
CA GLN A 72 2.71 -10.70 -14.57
C GLN A 72 1.57 -10.22 -13.68
N THR A 73 1.69 -10.40 -12.36
CA THR A 73 0.67 -10.03 -11.39
C THR A 73 0.50 -8.50 -11.33
N PRO A 74 -0.72 -7.97 -11.55
CA PRO A 74 -0.98 -6.54 -11.53
C PRO A 74 -0.86 -5.97 -10.11
N ILE A 75 -0.40 -4.72 -10.03
CA ILE A 75 -0.54 -3.89 -8.83
C ILE A 75 -1.83 -3.12 -8.98
N PHE A 76 -2.67 -3.12 -7.96
CA PHE A 76 -3.88 -2.34 -7.91
C PHE A 76 -3.66 -1.08 -7.09
N ALA A 77 -4.49 -0.07 -7.33
CA ALA A 77 -4.50 1.14 -6.54
C ALA A 77 -5.92 1.65 -6.32
N LEU A 78 -6.09 2.33 -5.20
CA LEU A 78 -7.28 3.07 -4.83
C LEU A 78 -6.90 4.50 -4.51
N ARG A 79 -7.48 5.46 -5.25
CA ARG A 79 -7.16 6.88 -5.10
C ARG A 79 -7.99 7.52 -3.98
N LEU A 80 -7.41 7.55 -2.79
CA LEU A 80 -8.02 8.15 -1.60
C LEU A 80 -7.61 9.62 -1.41
N GLY A 81 -6.41 10.00 -1.83
CA GLY A 81 -5.87 11.34 -1.63
C GLY A 81 -5.64 11.66 -0.15
N ASN A 82 -5.36 12.93 0.13
CA ASN A 82 -5.35 13.49 1.47
C ASN A 82 -5.96 14.89 1.45
N ARG A 83 -6.01 15.56 2.61
CA ARG A 83 -6.59 16.91 2.75
C ARG A 83 -5.99 17.96 1.80
N ARG A 84 -4.71 17.83 1.44
CA ARG A 84 -3.98 18.80 0.60
C ARG A 84 -3.66 18.28 -0.80
N TYR A 85 -3.70 16.97 -1.01
CA TYR A 85 -3.33 16.35 -2.27
C TYR A 85 -4.27 15.21 -2.68
N PRO A 86 -5.13 15.40 -3.70
CA PRO A 86 -6.19 14.44 -4.03
C PRO A 86 -5.71 13.21 -4.83
N HIS A 87 -4.43 13.17 -5.25
CA HIS A 87 -3.92 12.14 -6.16
C HIS A 87 -3.12 11.02 -5.48
N MET A 88 -2.91 11.12 -4.16
CA MET A 88 -2.29 10.06 -3.36
C MET A 88 -3.13 8.77 -3.41
N LYS A 89 -2.47 7.61 -3.40
CA LYS A 89 -3.13 6.32 -3.58
C LYS A 89 -2.70 5.31 -2.52
N LEU A 90 -3.64 4.48 -2.11
CA LEU A 90 -3.36 3.20 -1.48
C LEU A 90 -3.05 2.21 -2.61
N GLN A 91 -1.90 1.54 -2.53
CA GLN A 91 -1.53 0.45 -3.43
C GLN A 91 -1.62 -0.87 -2.72
N LEU A 92 -2.09 -1.87 -3.45
CA LEU A 92 -2.20 -3.24 -3.00
C LEU A 92 -1.70 -4.16 -4.10
N GLN A 93 -0.80 -5.05 -3.70
CA GLN A 93 -0.13 -6.00 -4.58
C GLN A 93 -0.42 -7.40 -4.05
N PRO A 94 -0.84 -8.36 -4.89
CA PRO A 94 -0.93 -9.74 -4.45
C PRO A 94 0.44 -10.22 -3.99
N TRP A 95 0.49 -10.86 -2.82
CA TRP A 95 1.74 -11.29 -2.20
C TRP A 95 1.56 -12.63 -1.52
N ASN A 96 2.63 -13.45 -1.48
CA ASN A 96 2.56 -14.73 -0.78
C ASN A 96 2.75 -14.54 0.73
N ASN A 97 1.68 -14.15 1.42
CA ASN A 97 1.58 -14.10 2.87
C ASN A 97 0.17 -14.57 3.29
N PRO A 98 -0.11 -14.80 4.59
CA PRO A 98 -1.43 -15.26 5.05
C PRO A 98 -2.60 -14.36 4.63
N GLU A 99 -2.35 -13.08 4.38
CA GLU A 99 -3.37 -12.10 3.98
C GLU A 99 -3.52 -11.99 2.46
N GLY A 100 -2.67 -12.66 1.68
CA GLY A 100 -2.64 -12.66 0.22
C GLY A 100 -2.24 -11.33 -0.43
N LEU A 101 -1.88 -10.29 0.33
CA LEU A 101 -1.61 -8.96 -0.19
C LEU A 101 -0.53 -8.21 0.57
N MET A 102 0.11 -7.26 -0.11
CA MET A 102 1.03 -6.28 0.46
C MET A 102 0.49 -4.87 0.22
N LEU A 103 0.46 -4.07 1.29
CA LEU A 103 0.00 -2.68 1.29
C LEU A 103 1.18 -1.72 1.16
N SER A 104 0.97 -0.65 0.41
CA SER A 104 1.87 0.49 0.36
C SER A 104 1.12 1.77 -0.01
N VAL A 105 1.73 2.91 0.27
CA VAL A 105 1.19 4.22 -0.13
C VAL A 105 2.01 4.80 -1.27
N ASN A 106 1.33 5.28 -2.30
CA ASN A 106 1.94 5.99 -3.43
C ASN A 106 1.58 7.48 -3.35
N THR A 107 2.60 8.32 -3.16
CA THR A 107 2.43 9.77 -3.07
C THR A 107 2.01 10.38 -4.41
N HIS A 108 2.38 9.77 -5.53
CA HIS A 108 2.06 10.17 -6.90
C HIS A 108 2.35 11.65 -7.24
N ASP A 109 3.30 12.25 -6.53
CA ASP A 109 3.68 13.66 -6.60
C ASP A 109 5.07 13.87 -7.24
N GLN A 110 5.62 12.82 -7.87
CA GLN A 110 6.84 12.90 -8.65
C GLN A 110 6.51 13.30 -10.09
N ILE A 111 6.46 14.61 -10.35
CA ILE A 111 6.28 15.14 -11.71
C ILE A 111 7.66 15.42 -12.31
N ALA A 112 8.11 14.58 -13.22
CA ALA A 112 9.34 14.80 -13.96
C ALA A 112 9.16 15.96 -14.97
N GLY A 113 10.10 16.91 -15.00
CA GLY A 113 10.18 17.94 -16.03
C GLY A 113 9.29 19.17 -15.82
N LEU A 114 8.82 19.43 -14.59
CA LEU A 114 8.09 20.66 -14.27
C LEU A 114 9.08 21.82 -14.09
N ASP A 115 9.14 22.74 -15.06
CA ASP A 115 9.89 24.00 -14.94
C ASP A 115 9.07 24.99 -14.09
N LEU A 116 9.26 24.89 -12.77
CA LEU A 116 8.57 25.75 -11.81
C LEU A 116 9.39 27.02 -11.56
N ALA A 117 8.72 28.17 -11.55
CA ALA A 117 9.28 29.37 -10.95
C ALA A 117 9.64 29.12 -9.48
N ALA A 118 10.62 29.87 -8.93
CA ALA A 118 11.19 29.59 -7.61
C ALA A 118 10.16 29.47 -6.47
N ALA A 119 9.12 30.31 -6.45
CA ALA A 119 8.06 30.27 -5.44
C ALA A 119 7.17 29.02 -5.56
N ASP A 120 6.89 28.56 -6.79
CA ASP A 120 6.11 27.35 -7.03
C ASP A 120 6.94 26.10 -6.70
N ALA A 121 8.25 26.16 -6.91
CA ALA A 121 9.18 25.09 -6.55
C ALA A 121 9.22 24.85 -5.03
N ASP A 122 9.21 25.90 -4.21
CA ASP A 122 9.14 25.79 -2.75
C ASP A 122 7.82 25.19 -2.27
N ALA A 123 6.70 25.68 -2.79
CA ALA A 123 5.38 25.13 -2.46
C ALA A 123 5.26 23.65 -2.87
N PHE A 124 5.83 23.27 -4.02
CA PHE A 124 5.85 21.90 -4.50
C PHE A 124 6.74 20.99 -3.64
N ARG A 125 7.94 21.43 -3.26
CA ARG A 125 8.81 20.69 -2.33
C ARG A 125 8.13 20.48 -0.98
N GLN A 126 7.45 21.51 -0.46
CA GLN A 126 6.71 21.41 0.79
C GLN A 126 5.57 20.38 0.68
N LEU A 127 4.84 20.38 -0.43
CA LEU A 127 3.81 19.38 -0.70
C LEU A 127 4.37 17.95 -0.72
N GLN A 128 5.50 17.74 -1.41
CA GLN A 128 6.16 16.43 -1.47
C GLN A 128 6.62 15.96 -0.09
N ALA A 129 7.20 16.85 0.71
CA ALA A 129 7.61 16.54 2.08
C ALA A 129 6.41 16.13 2.96
N GLU A 130 5.30 16.85 2.86
CA GLU A 130 4.09 16.54 3.61
C GLU A 130 3.45 15.21 3.16
N ASN A 131 3.40 14.94 1.86
CA ASN A 131 2.90 13.66 1.34
C ASN A 131 3.79 12.48 1.77
N GLN A 132 5.11 12.68 1.80
CA GLN A 132 6.06 11.66 2.27
C GLN A 132 5.87 11.37 3.76
N GLN A 133 5.77 12.41 4.60
CA GLN A 133 5.47 12.26 6.03
C GLN A 133 4.14 11.53 6.25
N LEU A 134 3.12 11.85 5.45
CA LEU A 134 1.82 11.20 5.55
C LEU A 134 1.86 9.74 5.11
N LYS A 135 2.60 9.42 4.05
CA LYS A 135 2.88 8.04 3.62
C LYS A 135 3.48 7.23 4.76
N GLU A 136 4.53 7.76 5.38
CA GLU A 136 5.21 7.10 6.50
C GLU A 136 4.28 6.90 7.69
N ALA A 137 3.50 7.92 8.06
CA ALA A 137 2.54 7.83 9.16
C ALA A 137 1.46 6.77 8.92
N ILE A 138 0.94 6.67 7.68
CA ILE A 138 -0.05 5.65 7.32
C ILE A 138 0.56 4.25 7.37
N GLU A 139 1.75 4.06 6.78
CA GLU A 139 2.42 2.75 6.77
C GLU A 139 2.82 2.31 8.19
N GLN A 140 3.23 3.24 9.05
CA GLN A 140 3.47 2.97 10.47
C GLN A 140 2.18 2.63 11.23
N ALA A 141 1.06 3.30 10.94
CA ALA A 141 -0.22 2.99 11.56
C ALA A 141 -0.72 1.59 11.14
N TRP A 142 -0.52 1.21 9.88
CA TRP A 142 -0.78 -0.15 9.41
C TRP A 142 0.10 -1.18 10.12
N GLU A 143 1.39 -0.90 10.26
CA GLU A 143 2.32 -1.77 10.98
C GLU A 143 1.88 -1.98 12.43
N ALA A 144 1.49 -0.90 13.13
CA ALA A 144 1.03 -0.98 14.52
C ALA A 144 -0.26 -1.81 14.68
N GLU A 145 -1.06 -1.93 13.62
CA GLU A 145 -2.26 -2.80 13.57
C GLU A 145 -1.99 -4.21 13.02
N GLY A 146 -0.73 -4.55 12.72
CA GLY A 146 -0.33 -5.84 12.18
C GLY A 146 -0.76 -6.07 10.73
N LEU A 147 -0.97 -5.00 9.95
CA LEU A 147 -1.35 -5.10 8.54
C LEU A 147 -0.11 -5.37 7.66
N PRO A 148 -0.28 -6.04 6.49
CA PRO A 148 0.84 -6.55 5.71
C PRO A 148 1.54 -5.44 4.90
N THR A 149 2.45 -4.71 5.54
CA THR A 149 3.30 -3.72 4.88
C THR A 149 4.63 -4.32 4.42
N PHE A 150 5.36 -3.61 3.56
CA PHE A 150 6.73 -4.01 3.22
C PHE A 150 7.68 -4.00 4.43
N LEU A 151 7.50 -3.05 5.36
CA LEU A 151 8.29 -2.98 6.59
C LEU A 151 8.01 -4.18 7.49
N HIS A 152 6.75 -4.60 7.61
CA HIS A 152 6.36 -5.82 8.31
C HIS A 152 7.11 -7.04 7.77
N PHE A 153 7.08 -7.19 6.44
CA PHE A 153 7.75 -8.29 5.76
C PHE A 153 9.26 -8.28 6.00
N LEU A 154 9.92 -7.13 5.89
CA LEU A 154 11.36 -7.01 6.15
C LEU A 154 11.72 -7.39 7.58
N ARG A 155 10.93 -6.94 8.57
CA ARG A 155 11.15 -7.27 9.98
C ARG A 155 11.08 -8.79 10.19
N THR A 156 9.98 -9.41 9.80
CA THR A 156 9.76 -10.86 9.96
C THR A 156 10.82 -11.68 9.23
N TYR A 157 11.25 -11.22 8.04
CA TYR A 157 12.30 -11.87 7.27
C TYR A 157 13.67 -11.80 7.98
N ILE A 158 14.04 -10.64 8.53
CA ILE A 158 15.27 -10.49 9.30
C ILE A 158 15.23 -11.37 10.56
N GLU A 159 14.11 -11.38 11.28
CA GLU A 159 13.93 -12.22 12.49
C GLU A 159 14.03 -13.71 12.16
N SER A 160 13.43 -14.16 11.05
CA SER A 160 13.53 -15.56 10.60
C SER A 160 14.95 -15.98 10.20
N ARG A 161 15.80 -15.04 9.79
CA ARG A 161 17.20 -15.29 9.43
C ARG A 161 18.15 -15.13 10.61
N GLY A 162 17.81 -14.28 11.57
CA GLY A 162 18.57 -14.12 12.81
C GLY A 162 18.45 -15.30 13.77
N GLY A 163 17.44 -16.17 13.57
CA GLY A 163 17.27 -17.42 14.32
C GLY A 163 18.02 -18.63 13.75
N ASP A 164 18.77 -18.46 12.66
CA ASP A 164 19.48 -19.53 11.94
C ASP A 164 21.02 -19.44 12.20
N GLU A 165 21.42 -19.07 13.42
CA GLU A 165 22.81 -19.26 13.87
C GLU A 165 23.06 -20.76 14.08
N PRO A 166 24.00 -21.40 13.34
CA PRO A 166 24.35 -22.78 13.58
C PRO A 166 25.03 -22.89 14.95
N ALA A 167 24.44 -23.69 15.83
CA ALA A 167 25.13 -24.25 16.98
C ALA A 167 26.20 -25.24 16.48
N GLU A 168 27.40 -24.74 16.17
CA GLU A 168 28.60 -25.56 16.04
C GLU A 168 29.68 -25.05 17.00
N GLY A 169 30.00 -25.90 17.97
CA GLY A 169 31.05 -25.69 18.95
C GLY A 169 31.07 -26.86 19.93
N ALA A 170 31.36 -28.05 19.40
CA ALA A 170 31.70 -29.25 20.15
C ALA A 170 33.06 -29.11 20.85
#